data_AF-A0A3M1BGL2-F1
#
_entry.id   AF-A0A3M1BGL2-F1
#
_cell.length_a   1.000
_cell.length_b   1.000
_cell.length_c   1.000
_cell.angle_alpha   90.00
_cell.angle_beta   90.00
_cell.angle_gamma   90.00
#
_symmetry.space_group_name_H-M   'P 1'
#
loop_
_entity.id
_entity.type
_entity.pdbx_description
1 polymer ?
#
loop_
_entity_poly.entity_id
_entity_poly.type
_entity_poly.pdbx_seq_one_letter_code
_entity_poly.pdbx_strand_id
1 'polypeptide(L)'
;TLIYLSHLNTKRAGGEINAVGINFAGIPGVGLGHNETMGWGTTVLDADVTDVYVEIVTRGTGGAPDTVRFDDPFDDPDQGPREVPIEEITETIEIRDPESGQIRTEDYVVRIVPHHGPIIAETEDAAMSVRWAGYTEMHESGAIISLMKARDLGDFIEATKKLVVGTANYAYADVEGNIYYSGQSLIPERAPAALTPETPPYLPLPGQGQHEWIGYRASEDIPHILNPSKGYFATANHSPDGGNFDNDPLNDEHYLGTYFAVGYRGKRISDRIAAKIAAGEKITFEEMQSIQADHHSNTGEQLLPHLLAAARENPGGLADDPFVQAAIARLSRWDLWTPSGFDRNGNVETNPQVLESAVAATIYNLWQNHFLWNAIIDEIETVNALFPDNRVGFISSNGSTPGFRGIVRNLIEPEVTFTGALLFDDYRTPEIETPEELMLSSLVEALEKGKEIFGTDDLSQWLWGRLHR
;
A
#
# COMPACT_ATOMS: atom_id res chain seq x y z
N THR A 1 -0.90 11.84 -19.82
CA THR A 1 0.33 11.55 -19.05
C THR A 1 0.14 12.07 -17.65
N LEU A 2 0.33 11.22 -16.64
CA LEU A 2 0.11 11.58 -15.23
C LEU A 2 1.16 12.59 -14.71
N ILE A 3 2.37 12.55 -15.29
CA ILE A 3 3.54 13.31 -14.88
C ILE A 3 3.89 14.39 -15.92
N TYR A 4 4.29 15.57 -15.44
CA TYR A 4 4.78 16.69 -16.24
C TYR A 4 6.23 17.02 -15.87
N LEU A 5 7.13 16.92 -16.85
CA LEU A 5 8.53 17.34 -16.71
C LEU A 5 8.62 18.86 -16.89
N SER A 6 9.30 19.55 -15.97
CA SER A 6 9.50 20.99 -16.03
C SER A 6 10.91 21.40 -15.57
N HIS A 7 11.40 22.49 -16.15
CA HIS A 7 12.56 23.23 -15.66
C HIS A 7 12.12 24.66 -15.40
N LEU A 8 12.10 25.08 -14.14
CA LEU A 8 11.76 26.44 -13.74
C LEU A 8 13.04 27.17 -13.37
N ASN A 9 13.40 28.18 -14.15
CA ASN A 9 14.57 29.02 -13.90
C ASN A 9 14.17 30.50 -13.88
N THR A 10 13.86 30.99 -12.68
CA THR A 10 13.61 32.42 -12.44
C THR A 10 14.88 33.18 -12.09
N LYS A 11 15.99 32.50 -11.74
CA LYS A 11 17.30 33.12 -11.51
C LYS A 11 17.79 33.94 -12.71
N ARG A 12 17.48 33.52 -13.94
CA ARG A 12 17.77 34.28 -15.18
C ARG A 12 17.09 35.66 -15.23
N ALA A 13 16.09 35.89 -14.39
CA ALA A 13 15.34 37.14 -14.29
C ALA A 13 15.38 37.74 -12.86
N GLY A 14 16.38 37.38 -12.04
CA GLY A 14 16.56 37.92 -10.69
C GLY A 14 15.73 37.26 -9.59
N GLY A 15 15.04 36.15 -9.90
CA GLY A 15 14.37 35.30 -8.91
C GLY A 15 15.32 34.31 -8.23
N GLU A 16 14.75 33.41 -7.43
CA GLU A 16 15.50 32.47 -6.57
C GLU A 16 15.47 31.02 -7.06
N ILE A 17 14.59 30.69 -8.01
CA ILE A 17 14.31 29.30 -8.39
C ILE A 17 15.13 28.90 -9.62
N ASN A 18 15.78 27.75 -9.54
CA ASN A 18 16.37 27.04 -10.66
C ASN A 18 16.30 25.53 -10.36
N ALA A 19 15.14 24.94 -10.62
CA ALA A 19 14.86 23.54 -10.30
C ALA A 19 14.32 22.81 -11.53
N VAL A 20 14.77 21.57 -11.73
CA VAL A 20 14.33 20.70 -12.83
C VAL A 20 13.89 19.36 -12.28
N GLY A 21 12.81 18.83 -12.86
CA GLY A 21 12.27 17.55 -12.47
C GLY A 21 10.82 17.42 -12.88
N ILE A 22 10.09 16.59 -12.15
CA ILE A 22 8.74 16.18 -12.50
C ILE A 22 7.73 16.53 -11.42
N ASN A 23 6.46 16.60 -11.82
CA ASN A 23 5.34 16.72 -10.90
C ASN A 23 4.07 16.10 -11.49
N PHE A 24 3.04 15.89 -10.67
CA PHE A 24 1.71 15.55 -11.18
C PHE A 24 1.11 16.74 -11.94
N ALA A 25 0.35 16.45 -13.00
CA ALA A 25 -0.31 17.48 -13.78
C ALA A 25 -1.22 18.35 -12.90
N GLY A 26 -1.08 19.68 -12.98
CA GLY A 26 -1.85 20.65 -12.20
C GLY A 26 -1.15 21.17 -10.94
N ILE A 27 -0.10 20.49 -10.46
CA ILE A 27 0.65 20.94 -9.27
C ILE A 27 1.75 21.94 -9.69
N PRO A 28 1.85 23.13 -9.06
CA PRO A 28 2.81 24.14 -9.43
C PRO A 28 4.23 23.77 -8.97
N GLY A 29 5.14 23.54 -9.92
CA GLY A 29 6.57 23.40 -9.64
C GLY A 29 7.12 21.99 -9.81
N VAL A 30 8.24 21.73 -9.13
CA VAL A 30 9.00 20.47 -9.20
C VAL A 30 8.86 19.73 -7.87
N GLY A 31 7.99 18.71 -7.85
CA GLY A 31 7.74 17.89 -6.66
C GLY A 31 8.81 16.81 -6.43
N LEU A 32 9.38 16.26 -7.51
CA LEU A 32 10.51 15.34 -7.49
C LEU A 32 11.55 15.84 -8.48
N GLY A 33 12.80 16.03 -8.05
CA GLY A 33 13.82 16.59 -8.92
C GLY A 33 15.03 17.08 -8.16
N HIS A 34 15.68 18.09 -8.70
CA HIS A 34 16.83 18.71 -8.05
C HIS A 34 16.95 20.18 -8.42
N ASN A 35 17.69 20.92 -7.59
CA ASN A 35 18.19 22.25 -7.91
C ASN A 35 19.72 22.21 -8.02
N GLU A 36 20.41 23.32 -7.80
CA GLU A 36 21.87 23.39 -7.94
C GLU A 36 22.65 22.76 -6.77
N THR A 37 22.03 22.60 -5.60
CA THR A 37 22.72 22.15 -4.37
C THR A 37 22.22 20.81 -3.85
N MET A 38 21.01 20.40 -4.22
CA MET A 38 20.37 19.21 -3.66
C MET A 38 19.39 18.56 -4.64
N GLY A 39 19.16 17.26 -4.45
CA GLY A 39 18.11 16.48 -5.09
C GLY A 39 17.15 15.88 -4.07
N TRP A 40 15.89 15.73 -4.47
CA TRP A 40 14.85 15.11 -3.67
C TRP A 40 13.95 14.21 -4.50
N GLY A 41 13.52 13.12 -3.88
CA GLY A 41 12.54 12.19 -4.42
C GLY A 41 11.55 11.77 -3.35
N THR A 42 10.39 11.28 -3.78
CA THR A 42 9.35 10.83 -2.85
C THR A 42 8.82 9.44 -3.19
N THR A 43 8.41 8.71 -2.15
CA THR A 43 7.49 7.57 -2.24
C THR A 43 6.34 7.82 -1.26
N VAL A 44 5.26 7.05 -1.35
CA VAL A 44 4.14 7.18 -0.40
C VAL A 44 4.53 6.52 0.92
N LEU A 45 4.25 7.20 2.04
CA LEU A 45 4.49 6.70 3.39
C LEU A 45 3.40 5.73 3.84
N ASP A 46 2.15 5.93 3.40
CA ASP A 46 0.97 5.13 3.82
C ASP A 46 0.66 5.27 5.32
N ALA A 47 1.04 6.41 5.92
CA ALA A 47 0.62 6.75 7.28
C ALA A 47 -0.91 6.90 7.37
N ASP A 48 -1.46 6.46 8.49
CA ASP A 48 -2.89 6.47 8.75
C ASP A 48 -3.36 7.84 9.26
N VAL A 49 -3.93 8.61 8.32
CA VAL A 49 -4.38 9.99 8.49
C VAL A 49 -5.90 10.16 8.36
N THR A 50 -6.64 9.04 8.41
CA THR A 50 -8.09 9.01 8.21
C THR A 50 -8.74 8.02 9.17
N ASP A 51 -9.66 8.49 9.99
CA ASP A 51 -10.46 7.62 10.86
C ASP A 51 -11.93 7.66 10.45
N VAL A 52 -12.63 6.56 10.70
CA VAL A 52 -14.07 6.45 10.51
C VAL A 52 -14.72 6.35 11.88
N TYR A 53 -15.76 7.14 12.13
CA TYR A 53 -16.48 7.14 13.41
C TYR A 53 -17.90 6.61 13.25
N VAL A 54 -18.32 5.75 14.19
CA VAL A 54 -19.70 5.27 14.33
C VAL A 54 -20.43 6.19 15.30
N GLU A 55 -21.35 6.95 14.75
CA GLU A 55 -22.16 7.94 15.43
C GLU A 55 -23.47 7.35 15.94
N ILE A 56 -23.94 7.83 17.10
CA ILE A 56 -25.30 7.55 17.58
C ILE A 56 -26.17 8.73 17.17
N VAL A 57 -27.14 8.48 16.29
CA VAL A 57 -27.99 9.51 15.69
C VAL A 57 -29.32 9.62 16.44
N THR A 58 -29.67 10.83 16.84
CA THR A 58 -30.99 11.19 17.34
C THR A 58 -31.73 11.96 16.25
N ARG A 59 -32.90 11.46 15.83
CA ARG A 59 -33.70 12.10 14.77
C ARG A 59 -34.38 13.38 15.25
N GLY A 60 -34.25 14.44 14.46
CA GLY A 60 -34.90 15.71 14.71
C GLY A 60 -36.42 15.62 14.56
N THR A 61 -37.16 16.48 15.28
CA THR A 61 -38.62 16.58 15.13
C THR A 61 -39.03 18.03 14.89
N GLY A 62 -40.13 18.24 14.17
CA GLY A 62 -40.68 19.60 13.95
C GLY A 62 -39.75 20.53 13.16
N GLY A 63 -38.88 19.99 12.32
CA GLY A 63 -37.90 20.75 11.53
C GLY A 63 -36.58 21.04 12.25
N ALA A 64 -36.38 20.52 13.47
CA ALA A 64 -35.06 20.47 14.08
C ALA A 64 -34.14 19.53 13.28
N PRO A 65 -32.83 19.81 13.21
CA PRO A 65 -31.87 18.91 12.58
C PRO A 65 -31.74 17.60 13.37
N ASP A 66 -31.33 16.54 12.69
CA ASP A 66 -30.81 15.35 13.35
C ASP A 66 -29.53 15.71 14.14
N THR A 67 -29.25 14.97 15.20
CA THR A 67 -28.10 15.21 16.08
C THR A 67 -27.29 13.93 16.29
N VAL A 68 -26.04 14.08 16.70
CA VAL A 68 -25.20 12.99 17.20
C VAL A 68 -24.82 13.19 18.66
N ARG A 69 -24.71 12.09 19.42
CA ARG A 69 -24.28 12.13 20.82
C ARG A 69 -22.76 12.26 20.94
N PHE A 70 -22.28 13.25 21.68
CA PHE A 70 -20.86 13.53 21.85
C PHE A 70 -20.50 14.00 23.26
N ASP A 71 -19.39 13.51 23.82
CA ASP A 71 -18.83 13.86 25.13
C ASP A 71 -17.30 13.75 25.08
N ASP A 72 -16.61 14.84 24.75
CA ASP A 72 -15.16 14.87 24.54
C ASP A 72 -14.41 15.28 25.83
N PRO A 73 -13.67 14.36 26.47
CA PRO A 73 -12.92 14.65 27.68
C PRO A 73 -11.57 15.32 27.41
N PHE A 74 -11.17 15.51 26.15
CA PHE A 74 -9.84 15.99 25.76
C PHE A 74 -9.86 17.48 25.39
N ASP A 75 -10.85 17.95 24.65
CA ASP A 75 -11.00 19.38 24.27
C ASP A 75 -11.72 20.20 25.36
N ASP A 76 -12.80 19.67 25.94
CA ASP A 76 -13.61 20.37 26.96
C ASP A 76 -14.11 19.39 28.06
N PRO A 77 -13.26 19.01 29.03
CA PRO A 77 -13.57 17.96 30.01
C PRO A 77 -14.75 18.26 30.94
N ASP A 78 -15.17 19.53 31.04
CA ASP A 78 -16.28 19.96 31.90
C ASP A 78 -17.62 20.07 31.12
N GLN A 79 -17.60 19.90 29.79
CA GLN A 79 -18.78 20.06 28.93
C GLN A 79 -19.88 19.04 29.22
N GLY A 80 -19.47 17.79 29.46
CA GLY A 80 -20.36 16.64 29.55
C GLY A 80 -21.07 16.31 28.23
N PRO A 81 -21.94 15.29 28.24
CA PRO A 81 -22.58 14.78 27.04
C PRO A 81 -23.58 15.78 26.44
N ARG A 82 -23.52 15.93 25.11
CA ARG A 82 -24.40 16.81 24.32
C ARG A 82 -24.89 16.15 23.04
N GLU A 83 -25.95 16.74 22.49
CA GLU A 83 -26.45 16.46 21.14
C GLU A 83 -25.87 17.52 20.19
N VAL A 84 -25.09 17.09 19.21
CA VAL A 84 -24.45 17.96 18.20
C VAL A 84 -25.27 17.93 16.92
N PRO A 85 -25.81 19.07 16.45
CA PRO A 85 -26.55 19.11 15.20
C PRO A 85 -25.71 18.62 14.02
N ILE A 86 -26.28 17.73 13.21
CA ILE A 86 -25.76 17.37 11.90
C ILE A 86 -26.00 18.54 10.96
N GLU A 87 -24.95 18.97 10.27
CA GLU A 87 -25.01 20.03 9.27
C GLU A 87 -25.35 19.45 7.89
N GLU A 88 -26.06 20.23 7.07
CA GLU A 88 -26.41 19.85 5.70
C GLU A 88 -25.87 20.89 4.72
N ILE A 89 -25.14 20.43 3.71
CA ILE A 89 -24.69 21.22 2.56
C ILE A 89 -25.42 20.69 1.33
N THR A 90 -26.20 21.55 0.67
CA THR A 90 -26.86 21.21 -0.60
C THR A 90 -25.98 21.64 -1.78
N GLU A 91 -25.56 20.67 -2.57
CA GLU A 91 -24.82 20.88 -3.81
C GLU A 91 -25.71 20.60 -5.01
N THR A 92 -25.84 21.57 -5.93
CA THR A 92 -26.59 21.37 -7.18
C THR A 92 -25.65 20.89 -8.27
N ILE A 93 -25.84 19.65 -8.72
CA ILE A 93 -25.01 19.00 -9.73
C ILE A 93 -25.66 19.13 -11.10
N GLU A 94 -24.95 19.77 -12.05
CA GLU A 94 -25.35 19.80 -13.46
C GLU A 94 -24.91 18.52 -14.19
N ILE A 95 -25.86 17.79 -14.76
CA ILE A 95 -25.62 16.54 -15.46
C ILE A 95 -26.01 16.70 -16.92
N ARG A 96 -25.00 16.60 -17.80
CA ARG A 96 -25.20 16.61 -19.25
C ARG A 96 -25.54 15.20 -19.74
N ASP A 97 -26.68 15.08 -20.41
CA ASP A 97 -27.02 13.89 -21.16
C ASP A 97 -26.12 13.77 -22.40
N PRO A 98 -25.40 12.65 -22.58
CA PRO A 98 -24.42 12.51 -23.65
C PRO A 98 -25.03 12.39 -25.05
N GLU A 99 -26.30 11.98 -25.18
CA GLU A 99 -26.95 11.76 -26.48
C GLU A 99 -27.67 13.01 -26.99
N SER A 100 -28.49 13.63 -26.13
CA SER A 100 -29.29 14.81 -26.44
C SER A 100 -28.56 16.13 -26.19
N GLY A 101 -27.49 16.10 -25.39
CA GLY A 101 -26.75 17.30 -24.96
C GLY A 101 -27.51 18.17 -23.95
N GLN A 102 -28.73 17.77 -23.54
CA GLN A 102 -29.51 18.48 -22.54
C GLN A 102 -28.83 18.44 -21.17
N ILE A 103 -28.96 19.52 -20.40
CA ILE A 103 -28.46 19.60 -19.02
C ILE A 103 -29.65 19.52 -18.08
N ARG A 104 -29.58 18.63 -17.10
CA ARG A 104 -30.47 18.59 -15.94
C ARG A 104 -29.69 18.91 -14.68
N THR A 105 -30.37 19.42 -13.65
CA THR A 105 -29.80 19.67 -12.33
C THR A 105 -30.34 18.65 -11.34
N GLU A 106 -29.49 18.11 -10.49
CA GLU A 106 -29.86 17.25 -9.36
C GLU A 106 -29.24 17.83 -8.08
N ASP A 107 -30.07 18.07 -7.05
CA ASP A 107 -29.57 18.49 -5.75
C ASP A 107 -29.09 17.26 -4.96
N TYR A 108 -27.88 17.35 -4.42
CA TYR A 108 -27.26 16.35 -3.56
C TYR A 108 -27.00 16.96 -2.19
N VAL A 109 -27.49 16.31 -1.13
CA VAL A 109 -27.30 16.79 0.24
C VAL A 109 -26.15 16.03 0.88
N VAL A 110 -25.08 16.74 1.21
CA VAL A 110 -23.96 16.23 2.01
C VAL A 110 -24.27 16.52 3.48
N ARG A 111 -24.33 15.47 4.30
CA ARG A 111 -24.55 15.57 5.74
C ARG A 111 -23.21 15.48 6.47
N ILE A 112 -22.98 16.35 7.44
CA ILE A 112 -21.68 16.52 8.10
C ILE A 112 -21.86 16.50 9.62
N VAL A 113 -21.08 15.65 10.29
CA VAL A 113 -20.86 15.75 11.73
C VAL A 113 -19.77 16.79 11.95
N PRO A 114 -20.02 17.93 12.62
CA PRO A 114 -19.07 19.06 12.60
C PRO A 114 -17.64 18.75 13.06
N HIS A 115 -17.47 17.78 13.96
CA HIS A 115 -16.19 17.39 14.54
C HIS A 115 -15.55 16.15 13.88
N HIS A 116 -16.32 15.35 13.15
CA HIS A 116 -15.83 14.13 12.48
C HIS A 116 -15.87 14.19 10.96
N GLY A 117 -16.62 15.07 10.33
CA GLY A 117 -16.67 15.20 8.86
C GLY A 117 -17.91 14.57 8.21
N PRO A 118 -17.87 14.33 6.88
CA PRO A 118 -19.04 13.89 6.12
C PRO A 118 -19.50 12.47 6.51
N ILE A 119 -20.81 12.26 6.48
CA ILE A 119 -21.45 10.96 6.67
C ILE A 119 -21.38 10.16 5.36
N ILE A 120 -20.84 8.94 5.43
CA ILE A 120 -20.67 8.02 4.29
C ILE A 120 -21.68 6.88 4.26
N ALA A 121 -22.32 6.58 5.39
CA ALA A 121 -23.39 5.59 5.52
C ALA A 121 -24.25 5.91 6.75
N GLU A 122 -25.54 5.59 6.72
CA GLU A 122 -26.44 5.81 7.86
C GLU A 122 -27.60 4.82 7.94
N THR A 123 -28.10 4.61 9.16
CA THR A 123 -29.34 3.92 9.51
C THR A 123 -30.26 4.89 10.26
N GLU A 124 -31.40 4.40 10.76
CA GLU A 124 -32.32 5.23 11.57
C GLU A 124 -31.65 5.83 12.82
N ASP A 125 -30.76 5.08 13.46
CA ASP A 125 -30.18 5.35 14.78
C ASP A 125 -28.65 5.45 14.80
N ALA A 126 -27.97 5.26 13.67
CA ALA A 126 -26.52 5.33 13.57
C ALA A 126 -26.04 5.95 12.25
N ALA A 127 -24.82 6.48 12.25
CA ALA A 127 -24.14 6.94 11.04
C ALA A 127 -22.66 6.58 11.09
N MET A 128 -22.02 6.52 9.92
CA MET A 128 -20.58 6.46 9.77
C MET A 128 -20.10 7.78 9.20
N SER A 129 -19.27 8.51 9.94
CA SER A 129 -18.61 9.74 9.50
C SER A 129 -17.13 9.49 9.25
N VAL A 130 -16.49 10.32 8.42
CA VAL A 130 -15.06 10.16 8.08
C VAL A 130 -14.30 11.41 8.45
N ARG A 131 -13.31 11.28 9.33
CA ARG A 131 -12.39 12.36 9.72
C ARG A 131 -11.07 12.18 8.99
N TRP A 132 -10.69 13.16 8.18
CA TRP A 132 -9.46 13.15 7.42
C TRP A 132 -8.59 14.36 7.77
N ALA A 133 -7.28 14.15 7.94
CA ALA A 133 -6.34 15.22 8.27
C ALA A 133 -6.35 16.34 7.21
N GLY A 134 -6.71 16.01 5.97
CA GLY A 134 -6.88 16.98 4.89
C GLY A 134 -8.09 17.91 5.03
N TYR A 135 -8.95 17.73 6.03
CA TYR A 135 -9.97 18.75 6.34
C TYR A 135 -9.39 19.95 7.14
N THR A 136 -8.10 19.93 7.45
CA THR A 136 -7.37 21.08 8.00
C THR A 136 -6.81 22.00 6.91
N GLU A 137 -6.23 23.14 7.31
CA GLU A 137 -5.62 24.08 6.36
C GLU A 137 -4.43 23.45 5.62
N MET A 138 -4.48 23.47 4.29
CA MET A 138 -3.51 22.85 3.39
C MET A 138 -2.42 23.83 2.89
N HIS A 139 -1.18 23.36 2.76
CA HIS A 139 -0.01 24.19 2.39
C HIS A 139 0.93 23.56 1.34
N GLU A 140 0.49 22.53 0.61
CA GLU A 140 1.32 21.68 -0.26
C GLU A 140 1.97 22.47 -1.40
N SER A 141 1.23 23.39 -2.02
CA SER A 141 1.80 24.26 -3.07
C SER A 141 2.93 25.13 -2.51
N GLY A 142 2.79 25.60 -1.27
CA GLY A 142 3.82 26.34 -0.55
C GLY A 142 5.03 25.46 -0.22
N ALA A 143 4.81 24.20 0.15
CA ALA A 143 5.86 23.20 0.38
C ALA A 143 6.72 23.00 -0.88
N ILE A 144 6.09 22.77 -2.04
CA ILE A 144 6.79 22.55 -3.32
C ILE A 144 7.58 23.79 -3.77
N ILE A 145 7.00 24.98 -3.62
CA ILE A 145 7.73 26.22 -3.91
C ILE A 145 8.92 26.38 -2.95
N SER A 146 8.76 26.01 -1.68
CA SER A 146 9.84 26.06 -0.68
C SER A 146 10.96 25.08 -1.02
N LEU A 147 10.65 23.85 -1.44
CA LEU A 147 11.62 22.85 -1.89
C LEU A 147 12.47 23.35 -3.07
N MET A 148 11.85 23.98 -4.07
CA MET A 148 12.57 24.54 -5.21
C MET A 148 13.54 25.68 -4.82
N LYS A 149 13.29 26.37 -3.70
CA LYS A 149 14.11 27.47 -3.19
C LYS A 149 15.14 27.03 -2.15
N ALA A 150 14.96 25.87 -1.54
CA ALA A 150 15.79 25.39 -0.45
C ALA A 150 17.26 25.21 -0.89
N ARG A 151 18.19 25.61 -0.03
CA ARG A 151 19.62 25.67 -0.34
C ARG A 151 20.43 24.60 0.36
N ASP A 152 19.93 24.14 1.50
CA ASP A 152 20.57 23.17 2.38
C ASP A 152 19.50 22.27 3.03
N LEU A 153 19.97 21.31 3.84
CA LEU A 153 19.12 20.37 4.55
C LEU A 153 18.13 21.07 5.51
N GLY A 154 18.51 22.19 6.11
CA GLY A 154 17.64 22.94 7.02
C GLY A 154 16.45 23.54 6.28
N ASP A 155 16.72 24.23 5.17
CA ASP A 155 15.67 24.76 4.29
C ASP A 155 14.76 23.61 3.77
N PHE A 156 15.34 22.44 3.47
CA PHE A 156 14.60 21.26 3.03
C PHE A 156 13.64 20.73 4.11
N ILE A 157 14.11 20.52 5.34
CA ILE A 157 13.29 20.04 6.47
C ILE A 157 12.11 21.00 6.71
N GLU A 158 12.36 22.31 6.75
CA GLU A 158 11.31 23.30 6.95
C GLU A 158 10.32 23.38 5.78
N ALA A 159 10.76 23.07 4.56
CA ALA A 159 9.88 22.97 3.40
C ALA A 159 8.95 21.76 3.51
N THR A 160 9.46 20.60 3.95
CA THR A 160 8.67 19.36 4.01
C THR A 160 7.67 19.32 5.16
N LYS A 161 7.93 20.04 6.27
CA LYS A 161 6.97 20.20 7.40
C LYS A 161 5.63 20.82 7.00
N LYS A 162 5.54 21.48 5.84
CA LYS A 162 4.32 22.12 5.32
C LYS A 162 3.36 21.14 4.65
N LEU A 163 3.69 19.86 4.60
CA LEU A 163 2.88 18.84 3.94
C LEU A 163 1.87 18.28 4.93
N VAL A 164 0.59 18.57 4.66
CA VAL A 164 -0.52 18.13 5.51
C VAL A 164 -1.09 16.83 4.95
N VAL A 165 -1.34 16.80 3.65
CA VAL A 165 -1.87 15.64 2.93
C VAL A 165 -0.83 14.98 2.02
N GLY A 166 -1.12 13.74 1.61
CA GLY A 166 -0.27 13.00 0.67
C GLY A 166 0.97 12.41 1.33
N THR A 167 0.75 11.72 2.47
CA THR A 167 1.73 10.99 3.30
C THR A 167 2.96 10.56 2.48
N ALA A 168 4.10 11.21 2.73
CA ALA A 168 5.27 11.09 1.87
C ALA A 168 6.51 10.66 2.64
N ASN A 169 7.22 9.71 2.07
CA ASN A 169 8.62 9.45 2.35
C ASN A 169 9.46 10.40 1.49
N TYR A 170 10.28 11.23 2.11
CA TYR A 170 11.25 12.08 1.42
C TYR A 170 12.64 11.45 1.44
N ALA A 171 13.27 11.42 0.27
CA ALA A 171 14.68 11.10 0.10
C ALA A 171 15.41 12.37 -0.36
N TYR A 172 16.45 12.76 0.35
CA TYR A 172 17.29 13.93 0.07
C TYR A 172 18.75 13.50 -0.13
N ALA A 173 19.43 14.17 -1.06
CA ALA A 173 20.88 14.12 -1.18
C ALA A 173 21.42 15.48 -1.64
N ASP A 174 22.61 15.88 -1.18
CA ASP A 174 23.24 17.14 -1.58
C ASP A 174 24.67 17.02 -2.11
N VAL A 175 25.17 18.15 -2.62
CA VAL A 175 26.52 18.28 -3.19
C VAL A 175 27.63 18.19 -2.15
N GLU A 176 27.31 18.27 -0.86
CA GLU A 176 28.26 18.07 0.25
C GLU A 176 28.38 16.59 0.63
N GLY A 177 27.52 15.73 0.08
CA GLY A 177 27.51 14.29 0.30
C GLY A 177 26.60 13.85 1.45
N ASN A 178 25.73 14.73 1.95
CA ASN A 178 24.73 14.34 2.92
C ASN A 178 23.59 13.58 2.26
N ILE A 179 23.05 12.59 2.96
CA ILE A 179 21.81 11.91 2.61
C ILE A 179 20.85 11.99 3.80
N TYR A 180 19.60 12.28 3.53
CA TYR A 180 18.57 12.39 4.56
C TYR A 180 17.28 11.72 4.11
N TYR A 181 16.65 11.02 5.04
CA TYR A 181 15.33 10.44 4.88
C TYR A 181 14.38 10.98 5.94
N SER A 182 13.12 11.19 5.58
CA SER A 182 12.05 11.50 6.55
C SER A 182 10.69 11.08 6.01
N GLY A 183 9.87 10.46 6.86
CA GLY A 183 8.42 10.45 6.67
C GLY A 183 7.85 11.85 6.97
N GLN A 184 6.82 12.28 6.24
CA GLN A 184 6.16 13.57 6.39
C GLN A 184 4.66 13.48 6.07
N SER A 185 3.83 13.89 7.03
CA SER A 185 2.38 14.11 6.91
C SER A 185 1.86 14.74 8.19
N LEU A 186 0.64 15.28 8.17
CA LEU A 186 -0.10 15.57 9.39
C LEU A 186 -0.72 14.27 9.94
N ILE A 187 -0.02 13.60 10.88
CA ILE A 187 -0.45 12.31 11.46
C ILE A 187 -1.20 12.57 12.77
N PRO A 188 -2.46 12.12 12.91
CA PRO A 188 -3.23 12.33 14.13
C PRO A 188 -2.67 11.52 15.30
N GLU A 189 -2.56 12.17 16.45
CA GLU A 189 -2.40 11.49 17.74
C GLU A 189 -3.78 11.10 18.24
N ARG A 190 -3.94 9.82 18.58
CA ARG A 190 -5.23 9.25 18.94
C ARG A 190 -5.31 9.01 20.43
N ALA A 191 -6.51 9.16 21.00
CA ALA A 191 -6.77 8.81 22.38
C ALA A 191 -6.39 7.34 22.65
N PRO A 192 -5.92 6.98 23.87
CA PRO A 192 -5.54 5.61 24.18
C PRO A 192 -6.65 4.56 23.96
N ALA A 193 -7.92 4.96 24.09
CA ALA A 193 -9.05 4.07 23.80
C ALA A 193 -9.15 3.69 22.31
N ALA A 194 -8.61 4.50 21.40
CA ALA A 194 -8.55 4.24 19.97
C ALA A 194 -7.30 3.43 19.55
N LEU A 195 -6.51 2.94 20.50
CA LEU A 195 -5.27 2.19 20.26
C LEU A 195 -5.30 0.84 20.98
N THR A 196 -6.46 0.17 20.96
CA THR A 196 -6.63 -1.17 21.55
C THR A 196 -7.06 -2.18 20.49
N PRO A 197 -6.85 -3.50 20.72
CA PRO A 197 -7.32 -4.52 19.79
C PRO A 197 -8.84 -4.52 19.57
N GLU A 198 -9.62 -4.03 20.53
CA GLU A 198 -11.08 -3.93 20.45
C GLU A 198 -11.55 -2.74 19.61
N THR A 199 -10.82 -1.63 19.64
CA THR A 199 -11.13 -0.39 18.93
C THR A 199 -9.89 0.17 18.25
N PRO A 200 -9.29 -0.57 17.30
CA PRO A 200 -8.12 -0.11 16.58
C PRO A 200 -8.52 0.96 15.56
N PRO A 201 -7.61 1.89 15.20
CA PRO A 201 -7.94 3.02 14.33
C PRO A 201 -8.11 2.62 12.85
N TYR A 202 -7.60 1.46 12.46
CA TYR A 202 -7.86 0.86 11.15
C TYR A 202 -9.24 0.18 11.03
N LEU A 203 -10.11 0.33 12.03
CA LEU A 203 -11.53 -0.03 12.01
C LEU A 203 -12.39 1.18 12.42
N PRO A 204 -13.71 1.16 12.15
CA PRO A 204 -14.60 2.23 12.62
C PRO A 204 -14.55 2.37 14.16
N LEU A 205 -14.23 3.57 14.63
CA LEU A 205 -14.13 3.95 16.03
C LEU A 205 -15.48 4.44 16.58
N PRO A 206 -15.78 4.28 17.88
CA PRO A 206 -16.96 4.91 18.47
C PRO A 206 -16.86 6.45 18.50
N GLY A 207 -17.82 7.14 17.85
CA GLY A 207 -17.87 8.61 17.70
C GLY A 207 -18.41 9.39 18.90
N GLN A 208 -18.39 8.83 20.11
CA GLN A 208 -18.99 9.48 21.29
C GLN A 208 -18.03 10.40 22.06
N GLY A 209 -16.79 10.59 21.60
CA GLY A 209 -15.80 11.51 22.19
C GLY A 209 -14.60 10.85 22.89
N GLN A 210 -14.59 9.52 23.05
CA GLN A 210 -13.53 8.83 23.81
C GLN A 210 -12.39 8.33 22.91
N HIS A 211 -12.60 8.34 21.60
CA HIS A 211 -11.70 7.82 20.57
C HIS A 211 -11.18 8.96 19.66
N GLU A 212 -11.19 10.20 20.18
CA GLU A 212 -10.84 11.39 19.42
C GLU A 212 -9.37 11.47 19.04
N TRP A 213 -9.10 12.32 18.05
CA TRP A 213 -7.78 12.88 17.86
C TRP A 213 -7.48 13.88 18.97
N ILE A 214 -6.42 13.65 19.73
CA ILE A 214 -5.97 14.49 20.84
C ILE A 214 -4.89 15.49 20.43
N GLY A 215 -4.57 15.51 19.14
CA GLY A 215 -3.55 16.38 18.57
C GLY A 215 -3.00 15.79 17.27
N TYR A 216 -1.83 16.31 16.87
CA TYR A 216 -1.06 15.78 15.75
C TYR A 216 0.37 15.57 16.19
N ARG A 217 0.97 14.51 15.65
CA ARG A 217 2.34 14.14 15.96
C ARG A 217 3.30 15.25 15.54
N ALA A 218 4.26 15.57 16.40
CA ALA A 218 5.34 16.48 16.04
C ALA A 218 6.15 15.88 14.87
N SER A 219 6.53 16.73 13.91
CA SER A 219 7.26 16.28 12.72
C SER A 219 8.60 15.60 13.05
N GLU A 220 9.21 16.00 14.17
CA GLU A 220 10.45 15.48 14.72
C GLU A 220 10.30 14.06 15.26
N ASP A 221 9.09 13.64 15.63
CA ASP A 221 8.79 12.29 16.13
C ASP A 221 8.41 11.33 15.00
N ILE A 222 8.32 11.81 13.75
CA ILE A 222 8.14 10.96 12.57
C ILE A 222 9.50 10.39 12.17
N PRO A 223 9.61 9.09 11.83
CA PRO A 223 10.88 8.45 11.48
C PRO A 223 11.69 9.22 10.43
N HIS A 224 12.93 9.53 10.79
CA HIS A 224 13.88 10.25 9.95
C HIS A 224 15.32 9.81 10.25
N ILE A 225 16.23 9.98 9.29
CA ILE A 225 17.65 9.63 9.49
C ILE A 225 18.55 10.49 8.61
N LEU A 226 19.59 11.07 9.22
CA LEU A 226 20.67 11.81 8.54
C LEU A 226 21.94 10.97 8.53
N ASN A 227 22.55 10.79 7.36
CA ASN A 227 23.85 10.14 7.17
C ASN A 227 23.98 8.82 7.96
N PRO A 228 23.10 7.83 7.71
CA PRO A 228 23.15 6.55 8.41
C PRO A 228 24.54 5.93 8.30
N SER A 229 25.02 5.31 9.39
CA SER A 229 26.37 4.71 9.46
C SER A 229 26.63 3.63 8.40
N LYS A 230 25.58 2.93 7.96
CA LYS A 230 25.62 1.95 6.86
C LYS A 230 25.79 2.59 5.46
N GLY A 231 25.74 3.92 5.36
CA GLY A 231 26.00 4.69 4.15
C GLY A 231 24.85 4.78 3.15
N TYR A 232 23.67 4.24 3.47
CA TYR A 232 22.47 4.31 2.62
C TYR A 232 21.18 4.19 3.43
N PHE A 233 20.07 4.61 2.82
CA PHE A 233 18.72 4.20 3.18
C PHE A 233 17.96 3.79 1.91
N ALA A 234 16.84 3.09 2.07
CA ALA A 234 15.97 2.73 0.96
C ALA A 234 14.52 2.82 1.44
N THR A 235 13.64 3.37 0.61
CA THR A 235 12.19 3.36 0.82
C THR A 235 11.50 2.77 -0.39
N ALA A 236 10.47 1.96 -0.14
CA ALA A 236 9.61 1.37 -1.16
C ALA A 236 8.21 1.12 -0.57
N ASN A 237 7.67 2.15 0.11
CA ASN A 237 6.36 2.17 0.79
C ASN A 237 6.24 1.23 2.01
N HIS A 238 7.35 0.66 2.48
CA HIS A 238 7.35 -0.17 3.69
C HIS A 238 7.47 0.70 4.95
N SER A 239 7.11 0.13 6.11
CA SER A 239 7.19 0.85 7.38
C SER A 239 8.61 1.38 7.62
N PRO A 240 8.77 2.67 7.93
CA PRO A 240 10.08 3.31 7.95
C PRO A 240 10.93 3.03 9.20
N ASP A 241 10.29 2.71 10.30
CA ASP A 241 10.91 2.30 11.57
C ASP A 241 11.04 0.78 11.69
N GLY A 242 10.49 0.03 10.73
CA GLY A 242 10.35 -1.42 10.84
C GLY A 242 9.29 -1.85 11.86
N GLY A 243 8.53 -0.92 12.43
CA GLY A 243 7.27 -1.22 13.08
C GLY A 243 6.36 -1.96 12.12
N ASN A 244 5.41 -2.74 12.62
CA ASN A 244 4.50 -3.59 11.83
C ASN A 244 5.10 -4.83 11.14
N PHE A 245 6.37 -5.21 11.33
CA PHE A 245 6.85 -6.49 10.77
C PHE A 245 6.08 -7.70 11.33
N ASP A 246 5.63 -7.60 12.58
CA ASP A 246 4.82 -8.61 13.26
C ASP A 246 3.30 -8.46 13.02
N ASN A 247 2.89 -7.58 12.09
CA ASN A 247 1.49 -7.35 11.76
C ASN A 247 0.64 -6.86 12.95
N ASP A 248 1.25 -6.29 13.98
CA ASP A 248 0.58 -5.66 15.12
C ASP A 248 1.03 -4.20 15.30
N PRO A 249 0.39 -3.24 14.63
CA PRO A 249 0.74 -1.81 14.75
C PRO A 249 0.50 -1.22 16.14
N LEU A 250 -0.25 -1.89 17.00
CA LEU A 250 -0.67 -1.34 18.29
C LEU A 250 0.38 -1.54 19.38
N ASN A 251 1.37 -2.40 19.13
CA ASN A 251 2.47 -2.66 20.05
C ASN A 251 3.74 -1.84 19.74
N ASP A 252 3.74 -1.11 18.63
CA ASP A 252 4.80 -0.19 18.26
C ASP A 252 4.84 1.01 19.23
N GLU A 253 6.02 1.62 19.41
CA GLU A 253 6.18 2.83 20.24
C GLU A 253 5.22 3.93 19.78
N HIS A 254 4.98 3.99 18.47
CA HIS A 254 4.13 4.97 17.81
C HIS A 254 3.27 4.32 16.72
N TYR A 255 1.95 4.45 16.83
CA TYR A 255 1.05 4.09 15.75
C TYR A 255 1.23 5.05 14.57
N LEU A 256 1.74 4.54 13.44
CA LEU A 256 1.85 5.27 12.18
C LEU A 256 0.83 4.81 11.14
N GLY A 257 0.34 3.57 11.24
CA GLY A 257 -0.58 2.95 10.29
C GLY A 257 -0.42 1.44 10.26
N THR A 258 -1.24 0.75 9.46
CA THR A 258 -1.22 -0.72 9.34
C THR A 258 -0.95 -1.22 7.91
N TYR A 259 -1.28 -0.41 6.89
CA TYR A 259 -1.31 -0.81 5.48
C TYR A 259 -0.01 -0.50 4.71
N PHE A 260 1.13 -0.61 5.36
CA PHE A 260 2.43 -0.46 4.69
C PHE A 260 2.71 -1.62 3.72
N ALA A 261 3.50 -1.35 2.68
CA ALA A 261 4.01 -2.42 1.82
C ALA A 261 4.87 -3.41 2.62
N VAL A 262 4.78 -4.70 2.29
CA VAL A 262 5.39 -5.83 3.03
C VAL A 262 6.93 -5.73 3.21
N GLY A 263 7.62 -4.88 2.45
CA GLY A 263 9.06 -4.63 2.63
C GLY A 263 9.97 -5.33 1.63
N TYR A 264 9.49 -6.30 0.87
CA TYR A 264 10.31 -7.06 -0.08
C TYR A 264 11.04 -6.21 -1.12
N ARG A 265 10.39 -5.19 -1.69
CA ARG A 265 11.05 -4.25 -2.62
C ARG A 265 12.16 -3.45 -1.92
N GLY A 266 11.89 -2.97 -0.70
CA GLY A 266 12.87 -2.23 0.10
C GLY A 266 14.07 -3.09 0.49
N LYS A 267 13.81 -4.36 0.87
CA LYS A 267 14.84 -5.37 1.12
C LYS A 267 15.68 -5.63 -0.12
N ARG A 268 15.08 -5.85 -1.29
CA ARG A 268 15.82 -6.08 -2.55
C ARG A 268 16.75 -4.92 -2.90
N ILE A 269 16.28 -3.68 -2.79
CA ILE A 269 17.11 -2.48 -2.98
C ILE A 269 18.27 -2.48 -1.97
N SER A 270 17.96 -2.71 -0.69
CA SER A 270 18.94 -2.72 0.39
C SER A 270 20.00 -3.79 0.21
N ASP A 271 19.62 -5.02 -0.16
CA ASP A 271 20.54 -6.15 -0.36
C ASP A 271 21.51 -5.87 -1.51
N ARG A 272 21.01 -5.30 -2.62
CA ARG A 272 21.86 -4.94 -3.77
C ARG A 272 22.86 -3.84 -3.42
N ILE A 273 22.42 -2.79 -2.72
CA ILE A 273 23.32 -1.72 -2.27
C ILE A 273 24.35 -2.27 -1.26
N ALA A 274 23.90 -3.05 -0.27
CA ALA A 274 24.76 -3.65 0.74
C ALA A 274 25.82 -4.58 0.12
N ALA A 275 25.44 -5.41 -0.86
CA ALA A 275 26.37 -6.30 -1.56
C ALA A 275 27.49 -5.53 -2.26
N LYS A 276 27.17 -4.40 -2.92
CA LYS A 276 28.15 -3.51 -3.56
C LYS A 276 29.10 -2.88 -2.56
N ILE A 277 28.55 -2.34 -1.47
CA ILE A 277 29.35 -1.75 -0.38
C ILE A 277 30.28 -2.80 0.24
N ALA A 278 29.77 -4.01 0.51
CA ALA A 278 30.54 -5.11 1.07
C ALA A 278 31.68 -5.57 0.14
N ALA A 279 31.48 -5.48 -1.18
CA ALA A 279 32.51 -5.74 -2.18
C ALA A 279 33.54 -4.60 -2.33
N GLY A 280 33.38 -3.48 -1.61
CA GLY A 280 34.20 -2.28 -1.76
C GLY A 280 33.93 -1.52 -3.06
N GLU A 281 32.80 -1.79 -3.71
CA GLU A 281 32.37 -1.14 -4.95
C GLU A 281 31.55 0.11 -4.63
N LYS A 282 31.63 1.11 -5.53
CA LYS A 282 30.77 2.30 -5.47
C LYS A 282 29.44 2.01 -6.15
N ILE A 283 28.39 2.63 -5.63
CA ILE A 283 27.10 2.73 -6.33
C ILE A 283 27.23 3.78 -7.43
N THR A 284 27.32 3.36 -8.69
CA THR A 284 27.36 4.27 -9.84
C THR A 284 25.94 4.63 -10.30
N PHE A 285 25.83 5.57 -11.24
CA PHE A 285 24.55 5.90 -11.86
C PHE A 285 23.94 4.68 -12.58
N GLU A 286 24.76 3.93 -13.31
CA GLU A 286 24.35 2.71 -14.00
C GLU A 286 23.88 1.63 -13.02
N GLU A 287 24.53 1.51 -11.85
CA GLU A 287 24.08 0.59 -10.80
C GLU A 287 22.72 1.01 -10.25
N MET A 288 22.50 2.31 -9.98
CA MET A 288 21.19 2.80 -9.55
C MET A 288 20.10 2.55 -10.59
N GLN A 289 20.39 2.75 -11.88
CA GLN A 289 19.46 2.40 -12.96
C GLN A 289 19.15 0.90 -12.98
N SER A 290 20.17 0.06 -12.79
CA SER A 290 20.00 -1.39 -12.72
C SER A 290 19.17 -1.83 -11.51
N ILE A 291 19.31 -1.16 -10.36
CA ILE A 291 18.48 -1.41 -9.17
C ILE A 291 17.02 -1.02 -9.45
N GLN A 292 16.77 0.12 -10.10
CA GLN A 292 15.43 0.55 -10.46
C GLN A 292 14.76 -0.35 -11.52
N ALA A 293 15.55 -0.92 -12.43
CA ALA A 293 15.08 -1.84 -13.46
C ALA A 293 15.06 -3.32 -13.01
N ASP A 294 15.32 -3.60 -11.73
CA ASP A 294 15.35 -4.96 -11.20
C ASP A 294 13.96 -5.61 -11.27
N HIS A 295 13.93 -6.84 -11.75
CA HIS A 295 12.71 -7.63 -11.90
C HIS A 295 12.94 -9.05 -11.36
N HIS A 296 13.24 -9.10 -10.06
CA HIS A 296 13.45 -10.30 -9.28
C HIS A 296 12.21 -10.64 -8.45
N SER A 297 11.81 -11.91 -8.41
CA SER A 297 10.66 -12.36 -7.63
C SER A 297 11.03 -12.58 -6.16
N ASN A 298 10.86 -11.54 -5.35
CA ASN A 298 11.06 -11.64 -3.90
C ASN A 298 10.05 -12.56 -3.21
N THR A 299 8.82 -12.66 -3.74
CA THR A 299 7.84 -13.61 -3.24
C THR A 299 8.25 -15.04 -3.56
N GLY A 300 8.87 -15.25 -4.73
CA GLY A 300 9.46 -16.52 -5.12
C GLY A 300 10.56 -16.98 -4.15
N GLU A 301 11.39 -16.08 -3.63
CA GLU A 301 12.39 -16.41 -2.61
C GLU A 301 11.76 -17.04 -1.36
N GLN A 302 10.57 -16.55 -0.96
CA GLN A 302 9.91 -16.97 0.27
C GLN A 302 9.07 -18.22 0.06
N LEU A 303 8.27 -18.28 -1.02
CA LEU A 303 7.24 -19.30 -1.19
C LEU A 303 7.69 -20.51 -2.00
N LEU A 304 8.57 -20.33 -2.99
CA LEU A 304 8.98 -21.43 -3.87
C LEU A 304 9.62 -22.60 -3.12
N PRO A 305 10.48 -22.41 -2.08
CA PRO A 305 11.04 -23.52 -1.34
C PRO A 305 10.00 -24.44 -0.72
N HIS A 306 8.87 -23.90 -0.25
CA HIS A 306 7.76 -24.67 0.33
C HIS A 306 7.00 -25.47 -0.72
N LEU A 307 6.68 -24.86 -1.87
CA LEU A 307 6.05 -25.59 -2.99
C LEU A 307 6.92 -26.76 -3.47
N LEU A 308 8.24 -26.54 -3.60
CA LEU A 308 9.17 -27.59 -3.99
C LEU A 308 9.33 -28.67 -2.91
N ALA A 309 9.17 -28.33 -1.63
CA ALA A 309 9.13 -29.31 -0.54
C ALA A 309 7.85 -30.16 -0.61
N ALA A 310 6.68 -29.52 -0.70
CA ALA A 310 5.38 -30.18 -0.85
C ALA A 310 5.39 -31.18 -2.02
N ALA A 311 5.94 -30.78 -3.17
CA ALA A 311 6.10 -31.66 -4.32
C ALA A 311 6.96 -32.90 -4.06
N ARG A 312 8.05 -32.77 -3.28
CA ARG A 312 8.93 -33.91 -2.94
C ARG A 312 8.27 -34.86 -1.94
N GLU A 313 7.39 -34.35 -1.10
CA GLU A 313 6.72 -35.08 -0.02
C GLU A 313 5.39 -35.71 -0.44
N ASN A 314 4.99 -35.55 -1.71
CA ASN A 314 3.74 -36.07 -2.26
C ASN A 314 3.91 -37.20 -3.31
N PRO A 315 4.74 -38.24 -3.09
CA PRO A 315 4.84 -39.35 -4.04
C PRO A 315 3.53 -40.14 -4.11
N GLY A 316 3.07 -40.47 -5.31
CA GLY A 316 1.78 -41.12 -5.55
C GLY A 316 0.58 -40.17 -5.57
N GLY A 317 0.79 -38.87 -5.39
CA GLY A 317 -0.26 -37.84 -5.36
C GLY A 317 -0.27 -36.92 -6.58
N LEU A 318 -0.72 -35.67 -6.40
CA LEU A 318 -0.82 -34.65 -7.45
C LEU A 318 0.55 -34.33 -8.10
N ALA A 319 1.64 -34.47 -7.34
CA ALA A 319 2.99 -34.22 -7.84
C ALA A 319 3.47 -35.24 -8.90
N ASP A 320 2.78 -36.38 -9.07
CA ASP A 320 3.10 -37.39 -10.07
C ASP A 320 2.44 -37.14 -11.45
N ASP A 321 1.53 -36.15 -11.55
CA ASP A 321 0.99 -35.74 -12.84
C ASP A 321 2.12 -35.23 -13.76
N PRO A 322 2.24 -35.71 -15.01
CA PRO A 322 3.34 -35.33 -15.89
C PRO A 322 3.42 -33.83 -16.19
N PHE A 323 2.29 -33.12 -16.21
CA PHE A 323 2.25 -31.68 -16.45
C PHE A 323 2.71 -30.91 -15.21
N VAL A 324 2.29 -31.34 -14.03
CA VAL A 324 2.76 -30.83 -12.74
C VAL A 324 4.27 -31.04 -12.59
N GLN A 325 4.79 -32.23 -12.91
CA GLN A 325 6.24 -32.50 -12.91
C GLN A 325 7.00 -31.59 -13.87
N ALA A 326 6.47 -31.34 -15.07
CA ALA A 326 7.10 -30.45 -16.04
C ALA A 326 7.13 -28.98 -15.57
N ALA A 327 6.14 -28.55 -14.80
CA ALA A 327 6.10 -27.23 -14.18
C ALA A 327 7.10 -27.12 -13.02
N ILE A 328 7.09 -28.07 -12.09
CA ILE A 328 8.05 -28.14 -10.95
C ILE A 328 9.49 -28.21 -11.46
N ALA A 329 9.76 -28.95 -12.54
CA ALA A 329 11.10 -29.03 -13.13
C ALA A 329 11.62 -27.68 -13.65
N ARG A 330 10.73 -26.79 -14.11
CA ARG A 330 11.10 -25.42 -14.51
C ARG A 330 11.29 -24.53 -13.30
N LEU A 331 10.34 -24.56 -12.37
CA LEU A 331 10.39 -23.79 -11.13
C LEU A 331 11.64 -24.11 -10.30
N SER A 332 12.04 -25.38 -10.20
CA SER A 332 13.24 -25.79 -9.46
C SER A 332 14.57 -25.31 -10.04
N ARG A 333 14.59 -24.89 -11.31
CA ARG A 333 15.77 -24.29 -11.96
C ARG A 333 15.70 -22.77 -12.03
N TRP A 334 14.57 -22.19 -11.62
CA TRP A 334 14.33 -20.77 -11.76
C TRP A 334 15.21 -19.99 -10.79
N ASP A 335 15.94 -19.03 -11.33
CA ASP A 335 16.79 -18.09 -10.59
C ASP A 335 16.01 -16.88 -10.05
N LEU A 336 14.68 -16.94 -10.07
CA LEU A 336 13.73 -15.92 -9.63
C LEU A 336 13.72 -14.65 -10.51
N TRP A 337 14.47 -14.66 -11.61
CA TRP A 337 14.44 -13.59 -12.60
C TRP A 337 13.13 -13.62 -13.39
N THR A 338 12.42 -12.48 -13.52
CA THR A 338 11.11 -12.41 -14.21
C THR A 338 11.17 -11.60 -15.52
N PRO A 339 11.99 -11.97 -16.52
CA PRO A 339 11.97 -11.27 -17.80
C PRO A 339 10.63 -11.48 -18.51
N SER A 340 10.25 -10.55 -19.39
CA SER A 340 9.00 -10.66 -20.16
C SER A 340 9.02 -11.83 -21.17
N GLY A 341 10.20 -12.27 -21.61
CA GLY A 341 10.35 -13.18 -22.74
C GLY A 341 10.23 -12.49 -24.11
N PHE A 342 10.15 -11.16 -24.13
CA PHE A 342 10.09 -10.34 -25.34
C PHE A 342 11.20 -9.28 -25.36
N ASP A 343 11.73 -9.01 -26.55
CA ASP A 343 12.66 -7.91 -26.77
C ASP A 343 11.92 -6.55 -26.73
N ARG A 344 12.68 -5.45 -26.76
CA ARG A 344 12.15 -4.08 -26.77
C ARG A 344 11.23 -3.74 -27.96
N ASN A 345 11.23 -4.56 -29.01
CA ASN A 345 10.38 -4.38 -30.18
C ASN A 345 9.11 -5.25 -30.10
N GLY A 346 8.95 -6.04 -29.03
CA GLY A 346 7.84 -6.96 -28.84
C GLY A 346 8.00 -8.31 -29.57
N ASN A 347 9.20 -8.63 -30.06
CA ASN A 347 9.49 -9.97 -30.61
C ASN A 347 9.82 -10.94 -29.49
N VAL A 348 9.50 -12.22 -29.68
CA VAL A 348 9.93 -13.27 -28.73
C VAL A 348 11.45 -13.33 -28.67
N GLU A 349 11.98 -13.40 -27.45
CA GLU A 349 13.41 -13.49 -27.20
C GLU A 349 14.04 -14.78 -27.76
N THR A 350 15.33 -14.74 -28.06
CA THR A 350 16.06 -15.91 -28.60
C THR A 350 17.01 -16.55 -27.60
N ASN A 351 17.30 -15.87 -26.49
CA ASN A 351 18.13 -16.40 -25.43
C ASN A 351 17.35 -17.47 -24.63
N PRO A 352 17.80 -18.74 -24.59
CA PRO A 352 17.11 -19.81 -23.87
C PRO A 352 16.92 -19.53 -22.37
N GLN A 353 17.89 -18.86 -21.73
CA GLN A 353 17.76 -18.53 -20.30
C GLN A 353 16.64 -17.51 -20.07
N VAL A 354 16.50 -16.52 -20.95
CA VAL A 354 15.41 -15.53 -20.88
C VAL A 354 14.06 -16.22 -21.01
N LEU A 355 13.93 -17.14 -21.95
CA LEU A 355 12.68 -17.86 -22.18
C LEU A 355 12.33 -18.79 -21.02
N GLU A 356 13.28 -19.56 -20.50
CA GLU A 356 13.04 -20.45 -19.36
C GLU A 356 12.64 -19.67 -18.10
N SER A 357 13.32 -18.55 -17.79
CA SER A 357 12.95 -17.69 -16.66
C SER A 357 11.61 -16.99 -16.87
N ALA A 358 11.26 -16.58 -18.09
CA ALA A 358 9.95 -16.02 -18.41
C ALA A 358 8.81 -17.04 -18.21
N VAL A 359 9.03 -18.30 -18.61
CA VAL A 359 8.04 -19.38 -18.40
C VAL A 359 7.89 -19.70 -16.92
N ALA A 360 9.00 -19.84 -16.19
CA ALA A 360 8.95 -20.10 -14.76
C ALA A 360 8.25 -18.96 -13.99
N ALA A 361 8.52 -17.70 -14.36
CA ALA A 361 7.82 -16.54 -13.80
C ALA A 361 6.30 -16.61 -14.03
N THR A 362 5.85 -17.02 -15.22
CA THR A 362 4.41 -17.21 -15.50
C THR A 362 3.81 -18.29 -14.61
N ILE A 363 4.41 -19.49 -14.59
CA ILE A 363 3.92 -20.62 -13.79
C ILE A 363 3.82 -20.21 -12.32
N TYR A 364 4.87 -19.59 -11.80
CA TYR A 364 4.92 -19.15 -10.41
C TYR A 364 3.84 -18.10 -10.10
N ASN A 365 3.64 -17.09 -10.94
CA ASN A 365 2.64 -16.04 -10.66
C ASN A 365 1.20 -16.54 -10.83
N LEU A 366 0.93 -17.47 -11.75
CA LEU A 366 -0.36 -18.16 -11.82
C LEU A 366 -0.58 -18.93 -10.52
N TRP A 367 0.40 -19.75 -10.11
CA TRP A 367 0.33 -20.53 -8.88
C TRP A 367 0.14 -19.66 -7.64
N GLN A 368 0.96 -18.61 -7.45
CA GLN A 368 0.91 -17.74 -6.29
C GLN A 368 -0.48 -17.13 -6.14
N ASN A 369 -1.10 -16.66 -7.23
CA ASN A 369 -2.44 -16.08 -7.16
C ASN A 369 -3.50 -17.11 -6.75
N HIS A 370 -3.44 -18.33 -7.28
CA HIS A 370 -4.34 -19.41 -6.87
C HIS A 370 -4.12 -19.81 -5.42
N PHE A 371 -2.87 -20.00 -5.00
CA PHE A 371 -2.55 -20.40 -3.64
C PHE A 371 -2.98 -19.36 -2.61
N LEU A 372 -2.70 -18.07 -2.86
CA LEU A 372 -3.11 -17.01 -1.95
C LEU A 372 -4.62 -16.84 -1.87
N TRP A 373 -5.34 -17.13 -2.97
CA TRP A 373 -6.79 -17.12 -2.97
C TRP A 373 -7.35 -18.31 -2.20
N ASN A 374 -6.89 -19.52 -2.52
CA ASN A 374 -7.36 -20.76 -1.92
C ASN A 374 -7.02 -20.87 -0.43
N ALA A 375 -6.01 -20.13 0.06
CA ALA A 375 -5.66 -20.10 1.48
C ALA A 375 -6.67 -19.38 2.39
N ILE A 376 -7.62 -18.62 1.82
CA ILE A 376 -8.54 -17.75 2.58
C ILE A 376 -9.96 -17.61 1.99
N ILE A 377 -10.20 -18.14 0.78
CA ILE A 377 -11.40 -17.80 0.01
C ILE A 377 -12.66 -18.31 0.67
N ASP A 378 -12.60 -19.48 1.27
CA ASP A 378 -13.72 -20.11 1.94
C ASP A 378 -14.12 -19.36 3.22
N GLU A 379 -13.18 -18.74 3.96
CA GLU A 379 -13.54 -17.79 5.03
C GLU A 379 -14.28 -16.58 4.47
N ILE A 380 -13.80 -16.01 3.35
CA ILE A 380 -14.43 -14.86 2.70
C ILE A 380 -15.81 -15.23 2.18
N GLU A 381 -15.99 -16.41 1.58
CA GLU A 381 -17.27 -16.94 1.11
C GLU A 381 -18.22 -17.17 2.29
N THR A 382 -17.72 -17.69 3.41
CA THR A 382 -18.49 -17.87 4.65
C THR A 382 -18.98 -16.53 5.19
N VAL A 383 -18.11 -15.52 5.27
CA VAL A 383 -18.49 -14.16 5.67
C VAL A 383 -19.49 -13.56 4.68
N ASN A 384 -19.27 -13.70 3.38
CA ASN A 384 -20.19 -13.22 2.35
C ASN A 384 -21.56 -13.90 2.40
N ALA A 385 -21.62 -15.17 2.79
CA ALA A 385 -22.89 -15.88 2.99
C ALA A 385 -23.67 -15.32 4.20
N LEU A 386 -22.98 -14.82 5.23
CA LEU A 386 -23.60 -14.14 6.37
C LEU A 386 -24.09 -12.73 6.02
N PHE A 387 -23.48 -12.08 5.02
CA PHE A 387 -23.78 -10.71 4.59
C PHE A 387 -24.06 -10.63 3.08
N PRO A 388 -25.17 -11.22 2.57
CA PRO A 388 -25.42 -11.34 1.13
C PRO A 388 -25.57 -10.00 0.39
N ASP A 389 -26.02 -8.97 1.10
CA ASP A 389 -26.17 -7.61 0.58
C ASP A 389 -24.87 -6.78 0.68
N ASN A 390 -23.89 -7.23 1.48
CA ASN A 390 -22.62 -6.56 1.73
C ASN A 390 -21.46 -7.53 1.48
N ARG A 391 -20.99 -7.60 0.23
CA ARG A 391 -19.87 -8.46 -0.12
C ARG A 391 -18.56 -7.92 0.43
N VAL A 392 -17.93 -8.67 1.31
CA VAL A 392 -16.51 -8.57 1.66
C VAL A 392 -15.69 -9.06 0.46
N GLY A 393 -14.93 -8.15 -0.13
CA GLY A 393 -13.97 -8.45 -1.16
C GLY A 393 -12.58 -8.62 -0.56
N PHE A 394 -11.85 -9.65 -1.00
CA PHE A 394 -10.42 -9.71 -0.74
C PHE A 394 -9.66 -8.93 -1.81
N ILE A 395 -8.93 -7.91 -1.37
CA ILE A 395 -8.04 -7.16 -2.24
C ILE A 395 -6.73 -7.94 -2.32
N SER A 396 -6.65 -8.89 -3.26
CA SER A 396 -5.43 -9.65 -3.60
C SER A 396 -4.45 -8.87 -4.48
N SER A 397 -4.47 -7.53 -4.45
CA SER A 397 -3.64 -6.76 -5.37
C SER A 397 -2.14 -6.94 -5.04
N ASN A 398 -1.44 -7.64 -5.94
CA ASN A 398 0.00 -7.56 -6.20
C ASN A 398 0.95 -7.52 -4.98
N GLY A 399 0.82 -8.48 -4.05
CA GLY A 399 1.85 -8.75 -3.02
C GLY A 399 2.13 -7.60 -2.05
N SER A 400 1.26 -6.59 -2.00
CA SER A 400 1.42 -5.38 -1.17
C SER A 400 0.44 -5.30 -0.01
N THR A 401 -0.31 -6.36 0.29
CA THR A 401 -1.36 -6.33 1.30
C THR A 401 -0.99 -7.11 2.57
N PRO A 402 -1.48 -6.67 3.76
CA PRO A 402 -1.32 -7.41 5.01
C PRO A 402 -1.76 -8.88 4.95
N GLY A 403 -2.75 -9.21 4.11
CA GLY A 403 -3.18 -10.60 3.90
C GLY A 403 -2.08 -11.49 3.31
N PHE A 404 -1.32 -10.99 2.32
CA PHE A 404 -0.17 -11.71 1.78
C PHE A 404 0.92 -11.92 2.85
N ARG A 405 1.24 -10.87 3.62
CA ARG A 405 2.17 -10.96 4.75
C ARG A 405 1.71 -12.00 5.77
N GLY A 406 0.42 -12.00 6.12
CA GLY A 406 -0.19 -12.95 7.04
C GLY A 406 -0.04 -14.40 6.56
N ILE A 407 -0.39 -14.68 5.29
CA ILE A 407 -0.25 -16.02 4.70
C ILE A 407 1.21 -16.48 4.72
N VAL A 408 2.14 -15.65 4.20
CA VAL A 408 3.56 -16.02 4.17
C VAL A 408 4.08 -16.26 5.59
N ARG A 409 3.76 -15.38 6.55
CA ARG A 409 4.25 -15.50 7.93
C ARG A 409 3.74 -16.76 8.62
N ASN A 410 2.48 -17.13 8.44
CA ASN A 410 1.96 -18.39 8.98
C ASN A 410 2.68 -19.62 8.41
N LEU A 411 3.21 -19.54 7.18
CA LEU A 411 4.01 -20.63 6.59
C LEU A 411 5.45 -20.67 7.12
N ILE A 412 6.09 -19.52 7.31
CA ILE A 412 7.52 -19.45 7.69
C ILE A 412 7.76 -19.40 9.21
N GLU A 413 6.81 -18.88 9.97
CA GLU A 413 6.88 -18.64 11.42
C GLU A 413 5.55 -19.02 12.13
N PRO A 414 5.06 -20.28 12.02
CA PRO A 414 3.76 -20.69 12.55
C PRO A 414 3.62 -20.57 14.08
N GLU A 415 4.75 -20.48 14.80
CA GLU A 415 4.81 -20.38 16.26
C GLU A 415 4.58 -18.96 16.80
N VAL A 416 4.62 -17.94 15.92
CA VAL A 416 4.62 -16.50 16.28
C VAL A 416 3.31 -15.82 15.91
N THR A 417 2.43 -16.50 15.18
CA THR A 417 1.13 -15.98 14.76
C THR A 417 0.01 -16.50 15.66
N PHE A 418 -1.14 -15.81 15.70
CA PHE A 418 -2.37 -16.40 16.24
C PHE A 418 -2.58 -17.75 15.56
N THR A 419 -2.72 -18.81 16.35
CA THR A 419 -2.80 -20.21 15.91
C THR A 419 -3.55 -20.32 14.58
N GLY A 420 -2.82 -20.62 13.50
CA GLY A 420 -3.30 -20.63 12.11
C GLY A 420 -4.35 -21.69 11.78
N ALA A 421 -5.24 -22.02 12.71
CA ALA A 421 -6.33 -23.00 12.54
C ALA A 421 -7.46 -22.52 11.60
N LEU A 422 -7.36 -21.29 11.07
CA LEU A 422 -8.32 -20.63 10.17
C LEU A 422 -7.67 -20.27 8.82
N LEU A 423 -6.46 -20.73 8.55
CA LEU A 423 -5.77 -20.46 7.29
C LEU A 423 -5.38 -21.80 6.71
N PHE A 424 -5.55 -21.96 5.39
CA PHE A 424 -5.23 -23.18 4.64
C PHE A 424 -6.17 -24.38 4.83
N ASP A 425 -7.30 -24.20 5.52
CA ASP A 425 -8.42 -25.15 5.59
C ASP A 425 -9.42 -24.77 4.50
N ASP A 426 -10.00 -25.72 3.75
CA ASP A 426 -11.11 -25.44 2.85
C ASP A 426 -12.43 -25.91 3.48
N TYR A 427 -13.21 -24.99 4.07
CA TYR A 427 -14.50 -25.30 4.70
C TYR A 427 -15.54 -25.95 3.76
N ARG A 428 -15.29 -25.98 2.45
CA ARG A 428 -16.14 -26.67 1.47
C ARG A 428 -15.86 -28.16 1.41
N THR A 429 -14.75 -28.63 1.98
CA THR A 429 -14.39 -30.05 2.10
C THR A 429 -14.57 -30.54 3.55
N PRO A 430 -14.75 -31.85 3.77
CA PRO A 430 -14.88 -32.41 5.12
C PRO A 430 -13.54 -32.70 5.80
N GLU A 431 -12.41 -32.56 5.11
CA GLU A 431 -11.07 -32.86 5.59
C GLU A 431 -10.32 -31.54 5.76
N ILE A 432 -9.54 -31.38 6.83
CA ILE A 432 -8.72 -30.17 7.00
C ILE A 432 -7.46 -30.36 6.16
N GLU A 433 -7.32 -29.58 5.08
CA GLU A 433 -6.15 -29.62 4.24
C GLU A 433 -4.90 -29.11 4.98
N THR A 434 -3.76 -29.71 4.63
CA THR A 434 -2.46 -29.17 5.00
C THR A 434 -2.05 -28.06 4.02
N PRO A 435 -1.20 -27.10 4.44
CA PRO A 435 -0.63 -26.11 3.52
C PRO A 435 0.04 -26.75 2.30
N GLU A 436 0.69 -27.90 2.46
CA GLU A 436 1.34 -28.65 1.39
C GLU A 436 0.34 -29.18 0.35
N GLU A 437 -0.79 -29.75 0.80
CA GLU A 437 -1.87 -30.21 -0.08
C GLU A 437 -2.47 -29.06 -0.87
N LEU A 438 -2.73 -27.94 -0.19
CA LEU A 438 -3.28 -26.73 -0.80
C LEU A 438 -2.34 -26.10 -1.83
N MET A 439 -1.03 -26.10 -1.56
CA MET A 439 -0.03 -25.64 -2.52
C MET A 439 -0.04 -26.46 -3.81
N LEU A 440 -0.20 -27.77 -3.72
CA LEU A 440 -0.20 -28.67 -4.88
C LEU A 440 -1.52 -28.62 -5.65
N SER A 441 -2.67 -28.60 -4.97
CA SER A 441 -3.98 -28.43 -5.64
C SER A 441 -4.05 -27.08 -6.36
N SER A 442 -3.57 -26.01 -5.73
CA SER A 442 -3.48 -24.67 -6.33
C SER A 442 -2.55 -24.64 -7.55
N LEU A 443 -1.49 -25.46 -7.57
CA LEU A 443 -0.63 -25.60 -8.76
C LEU A 443 -1.37 -26.27 -9.91
N VAL A 444 -2.14 -27.32 -9.63
CA VAL A 444 -2.97 -27.99 -10.65
C VAL A 444 -3.97 -27.01 -11.25
N GLU A 445 -4.70 -26.26 -10.41
CA GLU A 445 -5.65 -25.25 -10.88
C GLU A 445 -4.99 -24.15 -11.69
N ALA A 446 -3.84 -23.64 -11.22
CA ALA A 446 -3.08 -22.62 -11.94
C ALA A 446 -2.60 -23.09 -13.31
N LEU A 447 -2.20 -24.36 -13.41
CA LEU A 447 -1.80 -24.99 -14.67
C LEU A 447 -2.98 -25.16 -15.62
N GLU A 448 -4.14 -25.62 -15.15
CA GLU A 448 -5.35 -25.66 -15.98
C GLU A 448 -5.75 -24.26 -16.45
N LYS A 449 -5.69 -23.26 -15.56
CA LYS A 449 -5.97 -21.88 -15.92
C LYS A 449 -4.99 -21.33 -16.94
N GLY A 450 -3.71 -21.69 -16.83
CA GLY A 450 -2.69 -21.36 -17.81
C GLY A 450 -3.02 -21.92 -19.20
N LYS A 451 -3.48 -23.16 -19.31
CA LYS A 451 -3.90 -23.74 -20.60
C LYS A 451 -5.01 -22.94 -21.25
N GLU A 452 -6.01 -22.50 -20.47
CA GLU A 452 -7.10 -21.66 -20.97
C GLU A 452 -6.60 -20.31 -21.48
N ILE A 453 -5.76 -19.62 -20.68
CA ILE A 453 -5.27 -18.28 -21.00
C ILE A 453 -4.39 -18.29 -22.25
N PHE A 454 -3.49 -19.27 -22.35
CA PHE A 454 -2.52 -19.35 -23.44
C PHE A 454 -3.05 -20.15 -24.65
N GLY A 455 -4.16 -20.88 -24.48
CA GLY A 455 -4.75 -21.74 -25.51
C GLY A 455 -3.85 -22.91 -25.91
N THR A 456 -2.95 -23.34 -25.03
CA THR A 456 -1.98 -24.42 -25.30
C THR A 456 -1.42 -25.04 -24.03
N ASP A 457 -1.16 -26.35 -24.10
CA ASP A 457 -0.48 -27.12 -23.05
C ASP A 457 1.06 -27.07 -23.21
N ASP A 458 1.56 -26.39 -24.24
CA ASP A 458 2.99 -26.19 -24.41
C ASP A 458 3.50 -25.06 -23.51
N LEU A 459 4.02 -25.44 -22.33
CA LEU A 459 4.59 -24.50 -21.35
C LEU A 459 5.66 -23.57 -21.95
N SER A 460 6.36 -23.96 -23.03
CA SER A 460 7.37 -23.09 -23.64
C SER A 460 6.77 -21.81 -24.25
N GLN A 461 5.45 -21.78 -24.48
CA GLN A 461 4.73 -20.63 -25.02
C GLN A 461 4.17 -19.71 -23.93
N TRP A 462 4.30 -20.08 -22.66
CA TRP A 462 3.74 -19.38 -21.52
C TRP A 462 4.66 -18.24 -21.05
N LEU A 463 4.91 -17.28 -21.94
CA LEU A 463 5.82 -16.17 -21.67
C LEU A 463 5.20 -15.11 -20.77
N TRP A 464 5.93 -14.68 -19.75
CA TRP A 464 5.46 -13.73 -18.73
C TRP A 464 4.87 -12.45 -19.32
N GLY A 465 5.52 -11.89 -20.34
CA GLY A 465 5.07 -10.68 -21.04
C GLY A 465 3.75 -10.81 -21.81
N ARG A 466 3.19 -12.02 -21.94
CA ARG A 466 1.81 -12.18 -22.46
C ARG A 466 0.77 -11.88 -21.38
N LEU A 467 1.08 -12.18 -20.12
CA LEU A 467 0.24 -11.87 -18.95
C LEU A 467 0.52 -10.46 -18.40
N HIS A 468 1.79 -10.06 -18.42
CA HIS A 468 2.31 -8.88 -17.74
C HIS A 468 2.99 -7.93 -18.74
N ARG A 469 2.16 -7.11 -19.41
CA ARG A 469 2.57 -6.18 -20.49
C ARG A 469 2.92 -4.78 -20.00
#